data_AF-A0ABD1G9C4-F1
#
_entry.id   AF-A0ABD1G9C4-F1
#
_cell.length_a   1.000
_cell.length_b   1.000
_cell.length_c   1.000
_cell.angle_alpha   90.00
_cell.angle_beta   90.00
_cell.angle_gamma   90.00
#
_symmetry.space_group_name_H-M   'P 1'
#
loop_
_entity.id
_entity.type
_entity.pdbx_description
1 polymer ?
#
loop_
_entity_poly.entity_id
_entity_poly.type
_entity_poly.pdbx_seq_one_letter_code
_entity_poly.pdbx_strand_id
1 'polypeptide(L)'
;MVVPPPARPERVTKFLKPYILRMHFTNKYVNAQVVHTPTATVAAAASTQEKALRLAMEKEKESTRDVAAAAKIGMILAQRLLVRNIPAVTVFYNRDQKYHGKVKAVIDQLANAGVKLI
;
A
#
# COMPACT_ATOMS: atom_id res chain seq x y z
N MET A 1 -28.60 -22.92 -33.00
CA MET A 1 -27.35 -22.75 -32.23
C MET A 1 -27.34 -21.34 -31.66
N VAL A 2 -27.37 -21.18 -30.34
CA VAL A 2 -27.27 -19.86 -29.70
C VAL A 2 -25.78 -19.51 -29.65
N VAL A 3 -25.37 -18.52 -30.43
CA VAL A 3 -23.99 -18.01 -30.36
C VAL A 3 -23.83 -17.35 -28.99
N PRO A 4 -22.92 -17.81 -28.14
CA PRO A 4 -22.68 -17.17 -26.86
C PRO A 4 -22.24 -15.72 -27.12
N PRO A 5 -22.71 -14.75 -26.31
CA PRO A 5 -22.30 -13.37 -26.48
C PRO A 5 -20.77 -13.28 -26.41
N PRO A 6 -20.15 -12.39 -27.22
CA PRO A 6 -18.71 -12.23 -27.22
C PRO A 6 -18.24 -11.87 -25.80
N ALA A 7 -17.12 -12.47 -25.37
CA ALA A 7 -16.52 -12.15 -24.08
C ALA A 7 -16.29 -10.63 -24.01
N ARG A 8 -16.76 -10.00 -22.93
CA ARG A 8 -16.55 -8.55 -22.74
C ARG A 8 -15.04 -8.29 -22.72
N PRO A 9 -14.54 -7.30 -23.47
CA PRO A 9 -13.14 -6.93 -23.38
C PRO A 9 -12.82 -6.56 -21.94
N GLU A 10 -11.65 -6.99 -21.48
CA GLU A 10 -11.19 -6.64 -20.15
C GLU A 10 -11.09 -5.12 -20.01
N ARG A 11 -11.44 -4.57 -18.83
CA ARG A 11 -11.32 -3.12 -18.61
C ARG A 11 -9.89 -2.67 -18.90
N VAL A 12 -9.74 -1.60 -19.68
CA VAL A 12 -8.43 -0.99 -20.03
C VAL A 12 -7.61 -0.65 -18.77
N THR A 13 -8.29 -0.41 -17.65
CA THR A 13 -7.69 -0.23 -16.31
C THR A 13 -6.90 -1.43 -15.79
N LYS A 14 -7.04 -2.64 -16.36
CA LYS A 14 -6.16 -3.77 -16.05
C LYS A 14 -4.76 -3.61 -16.65
N PHE A 15 -4.64 -2.86 -17.75
CA PHE A 15 -3.37 -2.60 -18.45
C PHE A 15 -2.70 -1.30 -18.00
N LEU A 16 -3.51 -0.27 -17.69
CA LEU A 16 -3.01 0.92 -17.02
C LEU A 16 -2.66 0.55 -15.58
N LYS A 17 -1.38 0.60 -15.20
CA LYS A 17 -0.88 0.44 -13.82
C LYS A 17 -1.51 1.53 -12.92
N PRO A 18 -2.69 1.32 -12.31
CA PRO A 18 -3.52 2.45 -11.89
C PRO A 18 -3.35 2.75 -10.40
N TYR A 19 -2.83 1.78 -9.65
CA TYR A 19 -2.60 1.86 -8.22
C TYR A 19 -1.14 2.22 -7.98
N ILE A 20 -0.91 3.39 -7.38
CA ILE A 20 0.40 3.91 -7.04
C ILE A 20 0.54 3.96 -5.53
N LEU A 21 1.57 3.30 -5.00
CA LEU A 21 1.99 3.42 -3.61
C LEU A 21 2.82 4.69 -3.43
N ARG A 22 2.36 5.57 -2.55
CA ARG A 22 3.08 6.76 -2.09
C ARG A 22 3.39 6.59 -0.61
N MET A 23 4.67 6.75 -0.25
CA MET A 23 5.15 6.65 1.11
C MET A 23 5.63 8.02 1.61
N HIS A 24 5.26 8.38 2.83
CA HIS A 24 5.68 9.62 3.45
C HIS A 24 6.14 9.36 4.89
N PHE A 25 7.43 9.59 5.13
CA PHE A 25 8.06 9.42 6.42
C PHE A 25 8.34 10.79 7.03
N THR A 26 7.84 11.00 8.23
CA THR A 26 8.17 12.18 9.05
C THR A 26 9.03 11.75 10.23
N ASN A 27 9.54 12.70 10.99
CA ASN A 27 10.32 12.41 12.21
C ASN A 27 9.50 11.70 13.30
N LYS A 28 8.17 11.75 13.23
CA LYS A 28 7.26 11.17 14.23
C LYS A 28 6.42 10.01 13.72
N TYR A 29 6.04 10.03 12.44
CA TYR A 29 5.04 9.11 11.89
C TYR A 29 5.45 8.54 10.54
N VAL A 30 4.95 7.32 10.29
CA VAL A 30 5.06 6.61 9.02
C VAL A 30 3.69 6.57 8.37
N ASN A 31 3.62 6.98 7.10
CA ASN A 31 2.40 6.99 6.32
C ASN A 31 2.63 6.28 4.98
N ALA A 32 1.67 5.44 4.58
CA ALA A 32 1.67 4.80 3.28
C ALA A 32 0.24 4.81 2.70
N GLN A 33 0.13 5.18 1.42
CA GLN A 33 -1.15 5.30 0.73
C GLN A 33 -1.05 4.71 -0.66
N VAL A 34 -2.10 4.02 -1.08
CA VAL A 34 -2.29 3.53 -2.44
C VAL A 34 -3.38 4.35 -3.10
N VAL A 35 -3.00 5.10 -4.14
CA VAL A 35 -3.90 6.00 -4.88
C VAL A 35 -4.26 5.38 -6.21
N HIS A 36 -5.53 5.46 -6.58
CA HIS A 36 -6.02 5.10 -7.91
C HIS A 36 -5.93 6.32 -8.82
N THR A 37 -5.01 6.31 -9.79
CA THR A 37 -4.72 7.47 -10.66
C THR A 37 -5.90 7.96 -11.50
N PRO A 38 -6.74 7.10 -12.11
CA PRO A 38 -7.83 7.59 -12.97
C PRO A 38 -8.94 8.30 -12.19
N THR A 39 -9.19 7.89 -10.95
CA THR A 39 -10.27 8.45 -10.11
C THR A 39 -9.74 9.46 -9.09
N ALA A 40 -8.41 9.60 -8.96
CA ALA A 40 -7.75 10.39 -7.92
C ALA A 40 -8.17 10.04 -6.48
N THR A 41 -8.75 8.85 -6.26
CA THR A 41 -9.23 8.39 -4.96
C THR A 41 -8.17 7.53 -4.26
N VAL A 42 -8.12 7.61 -2.93
CA VAL A 42 -7.27 6.73 -2.12
C VAL A 42 -7.93 5.36 -1.99
N ALA A 43 -7.32 4.35 -2.60
CA ALA A 43 -7.80 2.98 -2.58
C ALA A 43 -7.52 2.30 -1.23
N ALA A 44 -6.36 2.55 -0.63
CA ALA A 44 -6.05 2.11 0.73
C ALA A 44 -5.06 3.08 1.36
N ALA A 45 -5.13 3.25 2.67
CA ALA A 45 -4.16 4.02 3.43
C ALA A 45 -3.81 3.24 4.69
N ALA A 46 -2.63 3.50 5.25
CA ALA A 46 -2.23 3.05 6.57
C ALA A 46 -1.25 4.08 7.16
N SER A 47 -1.50 4.49 8.41
CA SER A 47 -0.57 5.36 9.12
C SER A 47 -0.45 5.02 10.61
N THR A 48 0.70 5.34 11.20
CA THR A 48 0.89 5.23 12.65
C THR A 48 0.09 6.28 13.44
N GLN A 49 -0.58 7.19 12.74
CA GLN A 49 -1.42 8.24 13.32
C GLN A 49 -2.89 7.81 13.45
N GLU A 50 -3.28 6.66 12.89
CA GLU A 50 -4.62 6.12 13.08
C GLU A 50 -4.89 5.83 14.55
N LYS A 51 -6.06 6.24 15.06
CA LYS A 51 -6.40 6.15 16.50
C LYS A 51 -6.22 4.72 17.04
N ALA A 52 -6.69 3.72 16.30
CA ALA A 52 -6.59 2.32 16.72
C ALA A 52 -5.13 1.85 16.81
N LEU A 53 -4.30 2.20 15.83
CA LEU A 53 -2.89 1.82 15.80
C LEU A 53 -2.06 2.56 16.84
N ARG A 54 -2.32 3.86 17.02
CA ARG A 54 -1.63 4.66 18.02
C ARG A 54 -1.86 4.11 19.42
N LEU A 55 -3.11 3.79 19.77
CA LEU A 55 -3.43 3.20 21.08
C LEU A 55 -2.80 1.81 21.27
N ALA A 56 -2.71 1.00 20.22
CA ALA A 56 -2.03 -0.29 20.28
C ALA A 56 -0.52 -0.13 20.52
N MET A 57 0.13 0.75 19.76
CA MET A 57 1.56 1.01 19.87
C MET A 57 1.95 1.66 21.21
N GLU A 58 1.11 2.56 21.74
CA GLU A 58 1.32 3.16 23.06
C GLU A 58 1.26 2.12 24.18
N LYS A 59 0.33 1.16 24.11
CA LYS A 59 0.22 0.06 25.08
C LYS A 59 1.43 -0.86 25.05
N GLU A 60 1.95 -1.15 23.86
CA GLU A 60 3.11 -2.01 23.65
C GLU A 60 4.45 -1.26 23.85
N LYS A 61 4.42 0.05 24.17
CA LYS A 61 5.60 0.95 24.25
C LYS A 61 6.47 0.94 23.00
N GLU A 62 5.83 0.78 21.85
CA GLU A 62 6.53 0.74 20.57
C GLU A 62 6.69 2.14 19.97
N SER A 63 7.81 2.31 19.28
CA SER A 63 8.12 3.56 18.58
C SER A 63 7.29 3.70 17.31
N THR A 64 6.67 4.86 17.10
CA THR A 64 5.82 5.17 15.94
C THR A 64 6.58 5.51 14.65
N ARG A 65 7.90 5.55 14.72
CA ARG A 65 8.76 6.09 13.66
C ARG A 65 9.82 5.11 13.15
N ASP A 66 10.06 4.00 13.83
CA ASP A 66 11.19 3.13 13.50
C ASP A 66 10.89 2.17 12.34
N VAL A 67 11.91 1.39 11.95
CA VAL A 67 11.80 0.40 10.86
C VAL A 67 10.74 -0.65 11.18
N ALA A 68 10.60 -1.03 12.45
CA ALA A 68 9.54 -1.94 12.91
C ALA A 68 8.13 -1.36 12.67
N ALA A 69 7.93 -0.07 12.95
CA ALA A 69 6.66 0.60 12.66
C ALA A 69 6.35 0.62 11.17
N ALA A 70 7.37 0.90 10.34
CA ALA A 70 7.23 0.85 8.89
C ALA A 70 6.83 -0.55 8.39
N ALA A 71 7.41 -1.60 8.97
CA ALA A 71 7.02 -2.98 8.67
C ALA A 71 5.56 -3.27 9.05
N LYS A 72 5.13 -2.88 10.26
CA LYS A 72 3.72 -3.04 10.70
C LYS A 72 2.75 -2.32 9.76
N ILE A 73 3.08 -1.09 9.35
CA ILE A 73 2.27 -0.33 8.38
C ILE A 73 2.20 -1.03 7.03
N GLY A 74 3.32 -1.58 6.53
CA GLY A 74 3.35 -2.37 5.29
C GLY A 74 2.42 -3.58 5.35
N MET A 75 2.45 -4.34 6.46
CA MET A 75 1.58 -5.50 6.68
C MET A 75 0.10 -5.13 6.70
N ILE A 76 -0.26 -4.08 7.46
CA ILE A 76 -1.66 -3.62 7.57
C ILE A 76 -2.16 -3.10 6.22
N LEU A 77 -1.32 -2.36 5.50
CA LEU A 77 -1.68 -1.86 4.17
C LEU A 77 -1.93 -3.02 3.21
N ALA A 78 -1.07 -4.06 3.23
CA ALA A 78 -1.25 -5.24 2.41
C ALA A 78 -2.58 -5.95 2.71
N GLN A 79 -2.92 -6.15 3.98
CA GLN A 79 -4.21 -6.74 4.37
C GLN A 79 -5.39 -5.92 3.83
N ARG A 80 -5.31 -4.58 3.89
CA ARG A 80 -6.36 -3.70 3.34
C ARG A 80 -6.47 -3.80 1.82
N LEU A 81 -5.35 -3.99 1.12
CA LEU A 81 -5.33 -4.19 -0.33
C LEU A 81 -5.94 -5.53 -0.74
N LEU A 82 -5.65 -6.60 0.01
CA LEU A 82 -6.22 -7.92 -0.21
C LEU A 82 -7.74 -7.91 -0.03
N VAL A 83 -8.26 -7.27 1.03
CA VAL A 83 -9.71 -7.11 1.25
C VAL A 83 -10.38 -6.36 0.08
N ARG A 84 -9.66 -5.42 -0.54
CA ARG A 84 -10.15 -4.66 -1.70
C ARG A 84 -9.89 -5.34 -3.04
N ASN A 85 -9.34 -6.56 -3.05
CA ASN A 85 -8.97 -7.32 -4.24
C ASN A 85 -8.05 -6.55 -5.20
N ILE A 86 -7.05 -5.83 -4.67
CA ILE A 86 -6.05 -5.09 -5.45
C ILE A 86 -4.76 -5.93 -5.46
N PRO A 87 -4.46 -6.66 -6.56
CA PRO A 87 -3.34 -7.61 -6.58
C PRO A 87 -2.00 -6.96 -6.92
N ALA A 88 -2.00 -5.76 -7.51
CA ALA A 88 -0.81 -5.15 -8.07
C ALA A 88 -0.72 -3.66 -7.76
N VAL A 89 0.46 -3.21 -7.34
CA VAL A 89 0.73 -1.81 -6.98
C VAL A 89 2.09 -1.37 -7.52
N THR A 90 2.13 -0.19 -8.14
CA THR A 90 3.36 0.44 -8.61
C THR A 90 3.98 1.25 -7.48
N VAL A 91 5.27 1.12 -7.25
CA VAL A 91 5.97 1.91 -6.22
C VAL A 91 6.41 3.25 -6.80
N PHE A 92 6.03 4.35 -6.15
CA PHE A 92 6.54 5.67 -6.49
C PHE A 92 7.51 6.16 -5.41
N TYR A 93 8.75 6.42 -5.82
CA TYR A 93 9.77 7.02 -4.98
C TYR A 93 9.77 8.55 -5.17
N ASN A 94 9.83 9.29 -4.07
CA ASN A 94 10.20 10.70 -4.12
C ASN A 94 11.70 10.83 -4.47
N ARG A 95 12.14 12.00 -4.94
CA ARG A 95 13.53 12.23 -5.41
C ARG A 95 14.61 11.77 -4.41
N ASP A 96 14.34 11.90 -3.12
CA ASP A 96 15.29 11.56 -2.05
C ASP A 96 15.09 10.14 -1.47
N GLN A 97 14.04 9.43 -1.89
CA GLN A 97 13.74 8.10 -1.38
C GLN A 97 14.54 7.06 -2.17
N LYS A 98 15.32 6.28 -1.43
CA LYS A 98 16.01 5.08 -1.94
C LYS A 98 15.41 3.86 -1.27
N TYR A 99 15.48 2.71 -1.95
CA TYR A 99 15.09 1.43 -1.39
C TYR A 99 16.07 1.01 -0.28
N HIS A 100 15.84 1.54 0.93
CA HIS A 100 16.66 1.33 2.11
C HIS A 100 15.84 1.62 3.39
N GLY A 101 16.27 1.08 4.53
CA GLY A 101 15.69 1.35 5.84
C GLY A 101 14.17 1.20 5.88
N LYS A 102 13.46 2.28 6.20
CA LYS A 102 11.99 2.29 6.35
C LYS A 102 11.25 2.03 5.03
N VAL A 103 11.77 2.56 3.92
CA VAL A 103 11.19 2.35 2.58
C VAL A 103 11.24 0.86 2.22
N LYS A 104 12.40 0.24 2.44
CA LYS A 104 12.59 -1.20 2.25
C LYS A 104 11.62 -2.02 3.10
N ALA A 105 11.49 -1.69 4.39
CA ALA A 105 10.59 -2.43 5.29
C ALA A 105 9.12 -2.41 4.86
N VAL A 106 8.60 -1.29 4.32
CA VAL A 106 7.22 -1.24 3.81
C VAL A 106 7.05 -2.14 2.59
N ILE A 107 8.00 -2.04 1.64
CA ILE A 107 7.96 -2.76 0.37
C ILE A 107 8.10 -4.27 0.58
N ASP A 108 9.03 -4.69 1.44
CA ASP A 108 9.26 -6.10 1.76
C ASP A 108 8.01 -6.74 2.38
N GLN A 109 7.31 -6.02 3.26
CA GLN A 109 6.08 -6.51 3.87
C GLN A 109 4.91 -6.59 2.89
N LEU A 110 4.81 -5.65 1.94
CA LEU A 110 3.83 -5.74 0.84
C LEU A 110 4.10 -6.95 -0.06
N ALA A 111 5.38 -7.19 -0.40
CA ALA A 111 5.78 -8.34 -1.20
C ALA A 111 5.49 -9.66 -0.48
N ASN A 112 5.86 -9.77 0.80
CA ASN A 112 5.64 -10.97 1.62
C ASN A 112 4.15 -11.29 1.79
N ALA A 113 3.29 -10.27 1.81
CA ALA A 113 1.84 -10.44 1.90
C ALA A 113 1.18 -10.81 0.54
N GLY A 114 1.96 -10.98 -0.53
CA GLY A 114 1.48 -11.44 -1.84
C GLY A 114 0.98 -10.32 -2.76
N VAL A 115 1.26 -9.05 -2.45
CA VAL A 115 0.97 -7.94 -3.37
C VAL A 115 2.07 -7.87 -4.42
N LYS A 116 1.69 -7.94 -5.71
CA LYS A 116 2.64 -7.84 -6.82
C LYS A 116 3.12 -6.40 -6.96
N LEU A 117 4.44 -6.22 -6.85
CA LEU A 117 5.10 -4.94 -7.07
C LEU A 117 5.47 -4.81 -8.55
N ILE A 118 5.16 -3.66 -9.16
CA ILE A 118 5.34 -3.37 -10.60
C ILE A 118 6.13 -2.07 -10.80
#